data_AF-A0A7J4EPP7-F1
#
_entry.id   AF-A0A7J4EPP7-F1
#
_cell.length_a   1.000
_cell.length_b   1.000
_cell.length_c   1.000
_cell.angle_alpha   90.00
_cell.angle_beta   90.00
_cell.angle_gamma   90.00
#
_symmetry.space_group_name_H-M   'P 1'
#
loop_
_entity.id
_entity.type
_entity.pdbx_description
1 polymer ?
#
loop_
_entity_poly.entity_id
_entity_poly.type
_entity_poly.pdbx_seq_one_letter_code
_entity_poly.pdbx_strand_id
1 'polypeptide(L)'
;MYKMQLEEYDLKVINKAKEYADKRNLDTLGATVDMFDETEDKNYKYELYNLLKVMIKDIEERDKRIAKWRASQKIFKLQKN
;
A
#
# COMPACT_ATOMS: atom_id res chain seq x y z
N MET A 1 16.90 -11.94 19.89
CA MET A 1 16.50 -12.98 18.92
C MET A 1 14.99 -12.91 18.78
N TYR A 2 14.48 -12.19 17.78
CA TYR A 2 13.04 -12.09 17.55
C TYR A 2 12.51 -13.50 17.24
N LYS A 3 11.72 -14.06 18.16
CA LYS A 3 10.92 -15.26 17.93
C LYS A 3 9.88 -14.89 16.87
N MET A 4 10.26 -15.00 15.59
CA MET A 4 9.34 -14.81 14.48
C MET A 4 8.48 -16.06 14.38
N GLN A 5 7.25 -15.95 14.87
CA GLN A 5 6.18 -16.82 14.38
C GLN A 5 6.03 -16.47 12.90
N LEU A 6 6.45 -17.41 12.04
CA LEU A 6 6.18 -17.42 10.60
C LEU A 6 4.67 -17.60 10.39
N GLU A 7 3.86 -16.64 10.82
CA GLU A 7 2.57 -16.42 10.18
C GLU A 7 2.94 -15.97 8.76
N GLU A 8 2.63 -16.81 7.78
CA GLU A 8 2.84 -16.52 6.37
C GLU A 8 2.46 -15.07 6.05
N TYR A 9 3.29 -14.40 5.24
CA TYR A 9 3.00 -13.04 4.80
C TYR A 9 1.56 -12.94 4.30
N ASP A 10 0.83 -11.90 4.70
CA ASP A 10 -0.53 -11.71 4.21
C ASP A 10 -0.47 -11.46 2.69
N LEU A 11 -0.75 -12.51 1.91
CA LEU A 11 -0.73 -12.48 0.46
C LEU A 11 -1.66 -11.39 -0.09
N LYS A 12 -2.69 -10.97 0.66
CA LYS A 12 -3.56 -9.86 0.26
C LYS A 12 -2.81 -8.54 0.23
N VAL A 13 -1.88 -8.30 1.17
CA VAL A 13 -1.03 -7.11 1.17
C VAL A 13 -0.12 -7.12 -0.05
N ILE A 14 0.55 -8.24 -0.31
CA ILE A 14 1.49 -8.36 -1.45
C ILE A 14 0.77 -8.18 -2.79
N ASN A 15 -0.35 -8.88 -3.00
CA ASN A 15 -1.11 -8.75 -4.24
C ASN A 15 -1.64 -7.33 -4.46
N LYS A 16 -2.03 -6.65 -3.38
CA LYS A 16 -2.51 -5.27 -3.46
C LYS A 16 -1.37 -4.28 -3.71
N ALA A 17 -0.16 -4.53 -3.19
CA ALA A 17 1.02 -3.76 -3.53
C ALA A 17 1.33 -3.86 -5.03
N LYS A 18 1.34 -5.07 -5.58
CA LYS A 18 1.52 -5.34 -7.03
C LYS A 18 0.50 -4.58 -7.87
N GLU A 19 -0.78 -4.73 -7.52
CA GLU A 19 -1.86 -4.03 -8.23
C GLU A 19 -1.70 -2.50 -8.19
N TYR A 20 -1.33 -1.94 -7.04
CA TYR A 20 -1.11 -0.50 -6.91
C TYR A 20 0.15 -0.01 -7.63
N ALA A 21 1.23 -0.78 -7.60
CA ALA A 21 2.43 -0.46 -8.36
C ALA A 21 2.12 -0.37 -9.86
N ASP A 22 1.45 -1.39 -10.41
CA ASP A 22 1.08 -1.48 -11.83
C ASP A 22 0.08 -0.40 -12.24
N LYS A 23 -1.03 -0.26 -11.49
CA LYS A 23 -2.12 0.64 -11.91
C LYS A 23 -1.78 2.12 -11.75
N ARG A 24 -0.85 2.46 -10.85
CA ARG A 24 -0.58 3.85 -10.47
C ARG A 24 0.83 4.31 -10.83
N ASN A 25 1.64 3.46 -11.47
CA ASN A 25 3.05 3.71 -11.80
C ASN A 25 3.82 4.25 -10.59
N LEU A 26 3.70 3.55 -9.45
CA LEU A 26 4.37 3.92 -8.22
C LEU A 26 5.73 3.22 -8.16
N ASP A 27 6.73 3.81 -8.81
CA ASP A 27 8.08 3.22 -8.97
C ASP A 27 8.69 2.74 -7.64
N THR A 28 8.53 3.51 -6.56
CA THR A 28 9.02 3.11 -5.23
C THR A 28 8.29 1.87 -4.67
N LEU A 29 6.98 1.76 -4.91
CA LEU A 29 6.22 0.58 -4.48
C LEU A 29 6.57 -0.64 -5.33
N GLY A 30 6.70 -0.46 -6.65
CA GLY A 30 7.15 -1.50 -7.57
C GLY A 30 8.52 -2.06 -7.17
N ALA A 31 9.50 -1.18 -7.00
CA ALA A 31 10.84 -1.58 -6.56
C ALA A 31 10.84 -2.33 -5.21
N THR A 32 9.97 -1.94 -4.27
CA THR A 32 9.86 -2.62 -2.97
C THR A 32 9.24 -4.01 -3.11
N VAL A 33 8.29 -4.19 -4.02
CA VAL A 33 7.69 -5.49 -4.37
C VAL A 33 8.74 -6.38 -5.03
N ASP A 34 9.50 -5.86 -5.99
CA ASP A 34 10.55 -6.62 -6.68
C ASP A 34 11.60 -7.10 -5.68
N MET A 35 12.09 -6.21 -4.82
CA MET A 35 13.01 -6.58 -3.74
C MET A 35 12.43 -7.64 -2.80
N PHE A 36 11.12 -7.57 -2.51
CA PHE A 36 10.45 -8.56 -1.65
C PHE A 36 10.38 -9.93 -2.31
N ASP A 37 10.09 -9.98 -3.62
CA ASP A 37 10.03 -11.23 -4.38
C ASP A 37 11.42 -11.85 -4.54
N GLU A 38 12.45 -11.04 -4.82
CA GLU A 38 13.81 -11.48 -5.09
C GLU A 38 14.62 -11.88 -3.84
N THR A 39 14.34 -11.26 -2.68
CA THR A 39 15.14 -11.56 -1.48
C THR A 39 14.81 -12.93 -0.88
N GLU A 40 15.86 -13.68 -0.55
CA GLU A 40 15.78 -14.93 0.21
C GLU A 40 16.04 -14.73 1.72
N ASP A 41 16.60 -13.57 2.11
CA ASP A 41 16.84 -13.26 3.52
C ASP A 41 15.50 -13.01 4.23
N LYS A 42 15.13 -13.91 5.15
CA LYS A 42 13.86 -13.87 5.87
C LYS A 42 13.66 -12.61 6.72
N ASN A 43 14.72 -12.08 7.33
CA ASN A 43 14.62 -10.87 8.15
C ASN A 43 14.37 -9.67 7.25
N TYR A 44 15.14 -9.56 6.17
CA TYR A 44 14.99 -8.46 5.23
C TYR A 44 13.63 -8.54 4.49
N LYS A 45 13.20 -9.75 4.12
CA LYS A 45 11.86 -9.99 3.53
C LYS A 45 10.73 -9.57 4.48
N TYR A 46 10.89 -9.77 5.78
CA TYR A 46 9.94 -9.30 6.78
C TYR A 46 9.91 -7.77 6.91
N GLU A 47 11.08 -7.11 6.87
CA GLU A 47 11.15 -5.64 6.85
C GLU A 47 10.46 -5.07 5.60
N LEU A 48 10.72 -5.65 4.43
CA LEU A 48 10.06 -5.28 3.18
C LEU A 48 8.55 -5.50 3.25
N TYR A 49 8.08 -6.61 3.81
CA TYR A 49 6.64 -6.82 4.02
C TYR A 49 5.99 -5.73 4.90
N ASN A 50 6.66 -5.35 6.00
CA ASN A 50 6.17 -4.27 6.85
C ASN A 50 6.15 -2.93 6.11
N LEU A 51 7.15 -2.67 5.28
CA LEU A 51 7.19 -1.48 4.43
C LEU A 51 6.03 -1.47 3.43
N LEU A 52 5.80 -2.57 2.70
CA LEU A 52 4.66 -2.73 1.79
C LEU A 52 3.33 -2.44 2.49
N LYS A 53 3.15 -2.97 3.70
CA LYS A 53 1.94 -2.76 4.51
C LYS A 53 1.72 -1.27 4.85
N VAL A 54 2.78 -0.55 5.23
CA VAL A 54 2.70 0.89 5.52
C VAL A 54 2.39 1.69 4.25
N MET A 55 3.04 1.37 3.13
CA MET A 55 2.83 2.07 1.87
C MET A 55 1.39 1.92 1.36
N ILE A 56 0.83 0.70 1.40
CA ILE A 56 -0.57 0.45 1.03
C ILE A 56 -1.51 1.26 1.92
N LYS A 57 -1.27 1.27 3.23
CA LYS A 57 -2.10 2.02 4.17
C LYS A 57 -2.11 3.52 3.84
N ASP A 58 -0.95 4.13 3.56
CA ASP A 58 -0.88 5.54 3.19
C ASP A 58 -1.61 5.82 1.87
N ILE A 59 -1.49 4.94 0.88
CA ILE A 59 -2.21 5.04 -0.39
C ILE A 59 -3.73 5.04 -0.17
N GLU A 60 -4.25 4.11 0.63
CA GLU A 60 -5.68 4.03 0.92
C GLU A 60 -6.19 5.23 1.72
N GLU A 61 -5.41 5.73 2.67
CA GLU A 61 -5.78 6.91 3.43
C GLU A 61 -5.81 8.16 2.55
N ARG A 62 -4.87 8.30 1.61
CA ARG A 62 -4.89 9.37 0.59
C ARG A 62 -6.14 9.29 -0.27
N ASP A 63 -6.49 8.10 -0.77
CA ASP A 63 -7.68 7.92 -1.59
C ASP A 63 -8.96 8.31 -0.83
N LYS A 64 -9.08 7.90 0.44
CA LYS A 64 -10.21 8.28 1.31
C LYS A 64 -10.29 9.79 1.50
N ARG A 65 -9.16 10.47 1.73
CA ARG A 65 -9.11 11.94 1.86
C ARG A 65 -9.54 12.63 0.56
N ILE A 66 -9.06 12.16 -0.59
CA ILE A 66 -9.44 12.69 -1.91
C ILE A 66 -10.93 12.49 -2.17
N ALA A 67 -11.48 11.31 -1.87
CA ALA A 67 -12.90 11.01 -2.03
C ALA A 67 -13.76 11.94 -1.15
N LYS A 68 -13.38 12.13 0.12
CA LYS A 68 -14.07 13.05 1.04
C LYS A 68 -14.02 14.49 0.52
N TRP A 69 -12.86 14.94 0.06
CA TRP A 69 -12.71 16.28 -0.51
C TRP A 69 -13.61 16.49 -1.74
N ARG A 70 -13.63 15.53 -2.69
CA ARG A 70 -14.50 15.58 -3.87
C ARG A 70 -15.98 15.62 -3.52
N ALA A 71 -16.40 14.85 -2.51
CA ALA A 71 -17.79 14.87 -2.03
C ALA A 71 -18.18 16.24 -1.46
N SER A 72 -17.32 16.84 -0.63
CA SER A 72 -17.55 18.19 -0.09
C SER A 72 -17.67 19.26 -1.18
N GLN A 73 -16.81 19.19 -2.22
CA GLN A 73 -16.88 20.11 -3.35
C GLN A 73 -18.21 19.99 -4.13
N LYS A 74 -18.73 18.77 -4.28
CA LYS A 74 -20.02 18.54 -4.96
C LYS A 74 -21.19 19.14 -4.16
N ILE A 75 -21.21 18.96 -2.84
CA ILE A 75 -22.25 19.53 -1.96
C ILE A 75 -22.24 21.06 -2.05
N PHE A 76 -21.05 21.67 -1.95
CA PHE A 76 -20.92 23.12 -2.03
C PHE A 76 -21.42 23.70 -3.37
N LYS A 77 -21.14 23.03 -4.49
CA LYS A 77 -21.65 23.44 -5.81
C LYS A 77 -23.18 23.37 -5.88
N LEU A 78 -23.80 22.35 -5.29
CA LEU A 78 -25.26 22.18 -5.29
C LEU A 78 -25.98 23.21 -4.41
N GLN A 79 -25.33 23.71 -3.35
CA GLN A 79 -25.91 24.73 -2.46
C GLN A 79 -25.84 26.16 -3.04
N LYS A 80 -25.11 26.37 -4.14
CA LYS A 80 -24.93 27.68 -4.79
C LYS A 80 -25.80 27.87 -6.04
N ASN A 81 -26.56 26.84 -6.43
CA ASN A 81 -27.58 26.88 -7.48
C ASN A 81 -28.96 26.82 -6.83
#